data_AF-A0A4R5ELC7-F1
#
_entry.id   AF-A0A4R5ELC7-F1
#
_cell.length_a   1.000
_cell.length_b   1.000
_cell.length_c   1.000
_cell.angle_alpha   90.00
_cell.angle_beta   90.00
_cell.angle_gamma   90.00
#
_symmetry.space_group_name_H-M   'P 1'
#
loop_
_entity.id
_entity.type
_entity.pdbx_description
1 polymer ?
#
loop_
_entity_poly.entity_id
_entity_poly.type
_entity_poly.pdbx_seq_one_letter_code
_entity_poly.pdbx_strand_id
1 'polypeptide(L)'
;MSSFEDQFFAAAEMVKDWSFYGADMRALDKAIAFEHAHQNAHPYDRAKLESECAGIDFERAAYEAACRSERNNDLPAAAHWYRVAAEGDYGDAAFRLANVLSHLLLKLVQDGELLSDDDPLQQYTDLLREIAKWYLEAYCIGHDNALSLLADLTEQWGPSYDLLRRRLEAKETSAHIPAYICGEYISSASEFLLGSLPEQRAEAVREHLKTCRSCVKSFNSIVASQPAPIRNRAATNNRTFVLHLYTSMFGGLTMPG
;
A
#
# COMPACT_ATOMS: atom_id res chain seq x y z
N MET A 1 -44.26 3.50 -13.40
CA MET A 1 -43.72 3.69 -12.04
C MET A 1 -44.37 2.62 -11.19
N SER A 2 -43.63 1.59 -10.79
CA SER A 2 -44.15 0.55 -9.89
C SER A 2 -44.37 1.17 -8.50
N SER A 3 -45.44 0.77 -7.82
CA SER A 3 -45.72 1.19 -6.44
C SER A 3 -44.59 0.75 -5.51
N PHE A 4 -44.35 1.47 -4.41
CA PHE A 4 -43.45 1.02 -3.34
C PHE A 4 -43.87 -0.37 -2.81
N GLU A 5 -45.18 -0.64 -2.79
CA GLU A 5 -45.74 -1.96 -2.46
C GLU A 5 -45.27 -3.04 -3.46
N ASP A 6 -45.19 -2.73 -4.76
CA ASP A 6 -44.74 -3.70 -5.78
C ASP A 6 -43.24 -4.01 -5.64
N GLN A 7 -42.43 -3.03 -5.25
CA GLN A 7 -40.98 -3.21 -5.02
C GLN A 7 -40.72 -3.96 -3.71
N PHE A 8 -41.56 -3.75 -2.69
CA PHE A 8 -41.50 -4.45 -1.41
C PHE A 8 -41.92 -5.91 -1.54
N PHE A 9 -43.00 -6.21 -2.27
CA PHE A 9 -43.41 -7.61 -2.53
C PHE A 9 -42.35 -8.37 -3.34
N ALA A 10 -41.71 -7.72 -4.32
CA ALA A 10 -40.58 -8.31 -5.04
C ALA A 10 -39.38 -8.59 -4.12
N ALA A 11 -39.06 -7.68 -3.18
CA ALA A 11 -37.99 -7.89 -2.21
C ALA A 11 -38.33 -9.00 -1.19
N ALA A 12 -39.58 -9.07 -0.70
CA ALA A 12 -40.04 -10.10 0.22
C ALA A 12 -40.11 -11.49 -0.43
N GLU A 13 -40.38 -11.56 -1.73
CA GLU A 13 -40.36 -12.80 -2.51
C GLU A 13 -38.93 -13.28 -2.77
N MET A 14 -37.97 -12.37 -2.97
CA MET A 14 -36.53 -12.68 -3.04
C MET A 14 -35.96 -13.21 -1.71
N VAL A 15 -36.50 -12.78 -0.57
CA VAL A 15 -36.11 -13.28 0.77
C VAL A 15 -36.63 -14.69 1.05
N LYS A 16 -37.73 -15.12 0.42
CA LYS A 16 -38.22 -16.51 0.53
C LYS A 16 -37.28 -17.52 -0.12
N ASP A 17 -36.61 -17.13 -1.21
CA ASP A 17 -35.58 -17.94 -1.88
C ASP A 17 -34.28 -18.03 -1.08
N TRP A 18 -34.05 -17.16 -0.10
CA TRP A 18 -32.89 -17.18 0.79
C TRP A 18 -33.01 -18.16 1.97
N SER A 19 -34.14 -18.87 2.08
CA SER A 19 -34.33 -19.95 3.06
C SER A 19 -33.35 -21.12 2.90
N PHE A 20 -32.56 -21.14 1.81
CA PHE A 20 -31.48 -22.12 1.61
C PHE A 20 -30.16 -21.76 2.34
N TYR A 21 -29.98 -20.51 2.78
CA TYR A 21 -28.80 -20.05 3.52
C TYR A 21 -29.18 -19.42 4.87
N GLY A 22 -29.97 -20.15 5.68
CA GLY A 22 -30.06 -19.90 7.12
C GLY A 22 -30.33 -18.45 7.55
N ALA A 23 -31.18 -17.72 6.82
CA ALA A 23 -31.63 -16.40 7.27
C ALA A 23 -32.31 -16.56 8.64
N ASP A 24 -31.74 -15.90 9.66
CA ASP A 24 -32.22 -15.91 11.03
C ASP A 24 -33.69 -15.45 11.05
N MET A 25 -34.61 -16.33 11.45
CA MET A 25 -36.05 -16.02 11.61
C MET A 25 -36.28 -14.78 12.48
N ARG A 26 -35.33 -14.42 13.36
CA ARG A 26 -35.35 -13.20 14.16
C ARG A 26 -35.19 -11.92 13.33
N ALA A 27 -34.51 -11.97 12.19
CA ALA A 27 -34.38 -10.84 11.27
C ALA A 27 -35.70 -10.56 10.54
N LEU A 28 -36.43 -11.62 10.16
CA LEU A 28 -37.76 -11.51 9.55
C LEU A 28 -38.80 -10.99 10.56
N ASP A 29 -38.80 -11.49 11.80
CA ASP A 29 -39.66 -11.00 12.87
C ASP A 29 -39.37 -9.53 13.22
N LYS A 30 -38.10 -9.12 13.19
CA LYS A 30 -37.71 -7.70 13.37
C LYS A 30 -38.19 -6.82 12.22
N ALA A 31 -38.11 -7.29 10.97
CA ALA A 31 -38.60 -6.53 9.81
C ALA A 31 -40.12 -6.34 9.86
N ILE A 32 -40.88 -7.39 10.22
CA ILE A 32 -42.34 -7.31 10.37
C ILE A 32 -42.74 -6.40 11.55
N ALA A 33 -42.02 -6.48 12.69
CA ALA A 33 -42.26 -5.61 13.84
C ALA A 33 -41.92 -4.13 13.53
N PHE A 34 -40.87 -3.89 12.74
CA PHE A 34 -40.48 -2.56 12.28
C PHE A 34 -41.53 -1.94 11.36
N GLU A 35 -42.11 -2.72 10.44
CA GLU A 35 -43.16 -2.27 9.54
C GLU A 35 -44.46 -1.92 10.29
N HIS A 36 -44.84 -2.75 11.27
CA HIS A 36 -45.97 -2.44 12.16
C HIS A 36 -45.73 -1.18 13.01
N ALA A 37 -44.49 -0.92 13.43
CA ALA A 37 -44.13 0.32 14.13
C ALA A 37 -44.18 1.53 13.19
N HIS A 38 -43.68 1.39 11.95
CA HIS A 38 -43.68 2.43 10.93
C HIS A 38 -45.09 2.88 10.51
N GLN A 39 -46.03 1.94 10.36
CA GLN A 39 -47.43 2.25 10.00
C GLN A 39 -48.19 2.99 11.10
N ASN A 40 -47.76 2.88 12.36
CA ASN A 40 -48.42 3.45 13.53
C ASN A 40 -47.63 4.62 14.18
N ALA A 41 -46.47 4.99 13.62
CA ALA A 41 -45.56 5.98 14.18
C ALA A 41 -46.04 7.43 13.95
N HIS A 42 -45.71 8.32 14.89
CA HIS A 42 -45.91 9.76 14.74
C HIS A 42 -45.07 10.27 13.55
N PRO A 43 -45.52 11.29 12.78
CA PRO A 43 -44.83 11.75 11.57
C PRO A 43 -43.33 12.05 11.72
N TYR A 44 -42.92 12.51 12.90
CA TYR A 44 -41.49 12.73 13.24
C TYR A 44 -40.70 11.43 13.32
N ASP A 45 -41.23 10.42 14.02
CA ASP A 45 -40.59 9.11 14.13
C ASP A 45 -40.55 8.42 12.77
N ARG A 46 -41.60 8.61 11.95
CA ARG A 46 -41.63 8.09 10.58
C ARG A 46 -40.54 8.71 9.69
N ALA A 47 -40.36 10.03 9.73
CA ALA A 47 -39.29 10.69 8.98
C ALA A 47 -37.89 10.25 9.43
N LYS A 48 -37.70 9.98 10.72
CA LYS A 48 -36.46 9.41 11.25
C LYS A 48 -36.23 7.99 10.73
N LEU A 49 -37.24 7.13 10.76
CA LEU A 49 -37.17 5.76 10.23
C LEU A 49 -36.93 5.76 8.71
N GLU A 50 -37.59 6.65 7.95
CA GLU A 50 -37.36 6.83 6.51
C GLU A 50 -35.91 7.24 6.21
N SER A 51 -35.31 8.11 7.04
CA SER A 51 -33.89 8.47 6.92
C SER A 51 -32.94 7.32 7.27
N GLU A 52 -33.28 6.50 8.27
CA GLU A 52 -32.51 5.30 8.63
C GLU A 52 -32.59 4.24 7.52
N CYS A 53 -33.77 4.02 6.94
CA CYS A 53 -33.95 3.14 5.78
C CYS A 53 -33.18 3.64 4.54
N ALA A 54 -33.17 4.96 4.30
CA ALA A 54 -32.40 5.55 3.20
C ALA A 54 -30.89 5.36 3.39
N GLY A 55 -30.40 5.32 4.65
CA GLY A 55 -29.04 4.90 4.98
C GLY A 55 -28.79 3.45 4.55
N ILE A 56 -29.63 2.53 5.03
CA ILE A 56 -29.51 1.08 4.72
C ILE A 56 -29.52 0.83 3.20
N ASP A 57 -30.37 1.52 2.46
CA ASP A 57 -30.42 1.42 0.99
C ASP A 57 -29.14 1.96 0.33
N PHE A 58 -28.52 3.00 0.90
CA PHE A 58 -27.25 3.53 0.43
C PHE A 58 -26.10 2.55 0.70
N GLU A 59 -26.01 1.98 1.91
CA GLU A 59 -24.97 1.00 2.22
C GLU A 59 -25.08 -0.28 1.37
N ARG A 60 -26.31 -0.74 1.14
CA ARG A 60 -26.59 -1.83 0.19
C ARG A 60 -26.13 -1.47 -1.23
N ALA A 61 -26.47 -0.29 -1.72
CA ALA A 61 -26.08 0.15 -3.06
C ALA A 61 -24.55 0.22 -3.20
N ALA A 62 -23.85 0.67 -2.16
CA ALA A 62 -22.39 0.65 -2.08
C ALA A 62 -21.85 -0.77 -2.13
N TYR A 63 -22.40 -1.70 -1.33
CA TYR A 63 -21.98 -3.11 -1.35
C TYR A 63 -22.16 -3.75 -2.73
N GLU A 64 -23.29 -3.51 -3.40
CA GLU A 64 -23.54 -4.04 -4.74
C GLU A 64 -22.59 -3.43 -5.79
N ALA A 65 -22.25 -2.13 -5.66
CA ALA A 65 -21.25 -1.48 -6.50
C ALA A 65 -19.85 -2.06 -6.28
N ALA A 66 -19.50 -2.38 -5.04
CA ALA A 66 -18.26 -3.05 -4.69
C ALA A 66 -18.17 -4.45 -5.32
N CYS A 67 -19.23 -5.26 -5.18
CA CYS A 67 -19.35 -6.57 -5.82
C CYS A 67 -19.19 -6.51 -7.35
N ARG A 68 -19.77 -5.50 -8.01
CA ARG A 68 -19.60 -5.31 -9.46
C ARG A 68 -18.16 -4.96 -9.82
N SER A 69 -17.52 -4.08 -9.04
CA SER A 69 -16.13 -3.67 -9.25
C SER A 69 -15.17 -4.84 -9.05
N GLU A 70 -15.39 -5.65 -8.01
CA GLU A 70 -14.62 -6.86 -7.71
C GLU A 70 -14.72 -7.88 -8.86
N ARG A 71 -15.93 -8.15 -9.38
CA ARG A 71 -16.12 -9.03 -10.54
C ARG A 71 -15.43 -8.53 -11.80
N ASN A 72 -15.29 -7.21 -11.94
CA ASN A 72 -14.59 -6.57 -13.05
C ASN A 72 -13.06 -6.47 -12.81
N ASN A 73 -12.56 -7.03 -11.71
CA ASN A 73 -11.15 -6.96 -11.28
C ASN A 73 -10.64 -5.51 -11.05
N ASP A 74 -11.54 -4.58 -10.75
CA ASP A 74 -11.21 -3.21 -10.34
C ASP A 74 -11.12 -3.15 -8.81
N LEU A 75 -9.99 -3.62 -8.28
CA LEU A 75 -9.74 -3.71 -6.84
C LEU A 75 -9.78 -2.34 -6.13
N PRO A 76 -9.22 -1.24 -6.68
CA PRO A 76 -9.34 0.08 -6.07
C PRO A 76 -10.79 0.55 -5.92
N ALA A 77 -11.61 0.40 -6.97
CA ALA A 77 -13.02 0.77 -6.90
C ALA A 77 -13.80 -0.15 -5.94
N ALA A 78 -13.50 -1.45 -5.94
CA ALA A 78 -14.11 -2.39 -4.99
C ALA A 78 -13.78 -2.02 -3.53
N ALA A 79 -12.51 -1.72 -3.23
CA ALA A 79 -12.09 -1.31 -1.90
C ALA A 79 -12.76 -0.01 -1.46
N HIS A 80 -12.91 0.97 -2.36
CA HIS A 80 -13.62 2.21 -2.07
C HIS A 80 -15.07 1.94 -1.66
N TRP A 81 -15.82 1.20 -2.46
CA TRP A 81 -17.24 0.94 -2.21
C TRP A 81 -17.49 0.00 -1.02
N TYR A 82 -16.65 -1.02 -0.83
CA TYR A 82 -16.75 -1.87 0.36
C TYR A 82 -16.46 -1.08 1.64
N ARG A 83 -15.57 -0.07 1.60
CA ARG A 83 -15.33 0.82 2.76
C ARG A 83 -16.59 1.58 3.14
N VAL A 84 -17.28 2.16 2.16
CA VAL A 84 -18.55 2.85 2.39
C VAL A 84 -19.59 1.91 3.01
N ALA A 85 -19.73 0.69 2.48
CA ALA A 85 -20.67 -0.28 3.02
C ALA A 85 -20.29 -0.80 4.43
N ALA A 86 -19.01 -1.02 4.68
CA ALA A 86 -18.50 -1.52 5.94
C ALA A 86 -18.57 -0.47 7.07
N GLU A 87 -18.36 0.81 6.74
CA GLU A 87 -18.54 1.92 7.68
C GLU A 87 -19.99 2.07 8.17
N GLY A 88 -20.97 1.63 7.38
CA GLY A 88 -22.37 1.53 7.82
C GLY A 88 -22.80 0.12 8.25
N ASP A 89 -21.84 -0.75 8.61
CA ASP A 89 -22.07 -2.08 9.20
C ASP A 89 -22.93 -3.02 8.32
N TYR A 90 -22.79 -2.89 6.99
CA TYR A 90 -23.59 -3.67 6.05
C TYR A 90 -23.04 -5.08 5.82
N GLY A 91 -23.63 -6.06 6.51
CA GLY A 91 -23.44 -7.50 6.27
C GLY A 91 -21.96 -7.90 6.20
N ASP A 92 -21.59 -8.61 5.13
CA ASP A 92 -20.21 -9.12 4.94
C ASP A 92 -19.21 -8.05 4.43
N ALA A 93 -19.57 -6.76 4.41
CA ALA A 93 -18.76 -5.72 3.78
C ALA A 93 -17.35 -5.62 4.39
N ALA A 94 -17.23 -5.67 5.71
CA ALA A 94 -15.93 -5.63 6.40
C ALA A 94 -15.04 -6.82 5.97
N PHE A 95 -15.60 -8.02 5.92
CA PHE A 95 -14.87 -9.22 5.50
C PHE A 95 -14.40 -9.12 4.04
N ARG A 96 -15.29 -8.70 3.13
CA ARG A 96 -14.94 -8.53 1.72
C ARG A 96 -13.92 -7.41 1.50
N LEU A 97 -14.01 -6.32 2.25
CA LEU A 97 -13.04 -5.23 2.21
C LEU A 97 -11.64 -5.71 2.58
N ALA A 98 -11.51 -6.45 3.69
CA ALA A 98 -10.22 -6.98 4.13
C ALA A 98 -9.58 -7.88 3.06
N ASN A 99 -10.38 -8.75 2.42
CA ASN A 99 -9.91 -9.60 1.33
C ASN A 99 -9.45 -8.80 0.09
N VAL A 100 -10.25 -7.81 -0.34
CA VAL A 100 -9.92 -6.95 -1.49
C VAL A 100 -8.66 -6.13 -1.23
N LEU A 101 -8.52 -5.55 -0.03
CA LEU A 101 -7.31 -4.81 0.37
C LEU A 101 -6.08 -5.73 0.43
N SER A 102 -6.24 -6.99 0.87
CA SER A 102 -5.16 -7.98 0.87
C SER A 102 -4.69 -8.31 -0.56
N HIS A 103 -5.62 -8.48 -1.51
CA HIS A 103 -5.27 -8.66 -2.92
C HIS A 103 -4.62 -7.42 -3.53
N LEU A 104 -5.09 -6.23 -3.16
CA LEU A 104 -4.52 -4.97 -3.61
C LEU A 104 -3.10 -4.78 -3.09
N LEU A 105 -2.84 -5.10 -1.82
CA LEU A 105 -1.49 -5.13 -1.25
C LEU A 105 -0.58 -6.08 -2.02
N LEU A 106 -1.04 -7.31 -2.29
CA LEU A 106 -0.27 -8.29 -3.06
C LEU A 106 0.09 -7.75 -4.46
N LYS A 107 -0.88 -7.15 -5.16
CA LYS A 107 -0.69 -6.57 -6.48
C LYS A 107 0.31 -5.41 -6.46
N LEU A 108 0.15 -4.47 -5.53
CA LEU A 108 1.07 -3.33 -5.39
C LEU A 108 2.50 -3.77 -5.08
N VAL A 109 2.68 -4.85 -4.32
CA VAL A 109 4.01 -5.42 -4.06
C VAL A 109 4.59 -6.10 -5.31
N GLN A 110 3.77 -6.83 -6.06
CA GLN A 110 4.19 -7.47 -7.32
C GLN A 110 4.58 -6.46 -8.40
N ASP A 111 3.79 -5.40 -8.53
CA ASP A 111 3.99 -4.33 -9.53
C ASP A 111 5.08 -3.32 -9.09
N GLY A 112 5.48 -3.35 -7.81
CA GLY A 112 6.48 -2.44 -7.23
C GLY A 112 5.96 -1.02 -7.01
N GLU A 113 4.64 -0.80 -7.12
CA GLU A 113 3.99 0.52 -7.04
C GLU A 113 3.95 1.11 -5.63
N LEU A 114 4.02 0.26 -4.59
CA LEU A 114 4.11 0.69 -3.18
C LEU A 114 5.40 1.47 -2.85
N LEU A 115 6.34 1.56 -3.81
CA LEU A 115 7.63 2.22 -3.69
C LEU A 115 7.66 3.62 -4.34
N SER A 116 6.53 4.34 -4.35
CA SER A 116 6.49 5.76 -4.73
C SER A 116 7.38 6.63 -3.82
N ASP A 117 7.68 7.87 -4.24
CA ASP A 117 8.65 8.75 -3.56
C ASP A 117 8.26 9.18 -2.13
N ASP A 118 6.98 9.08 -1.76
CA ASP A 118 6.48 9.40 -0.41
C ASP A 118 6.48 8.14 0.48
N ASP A 119 7.14 8.23 1.65
CA ASP A 119 7.42 7.17 2.63
C ASP A 119 6.70 5.81 2.39
N PRO A 120 7.34 4.88 1.65
CA PRO A 120 6.72 3.63 1.23
C PRO A 120 6.46 2.68 2.41
N LEU A 121 7.19 2.82 3.52
CA LEU A 121 6.95 2.02 4.71
C LEU A 121 5.67 2.45 5.41
N GLN A 122 5.41 3.74 5.45
CA GLN A 122 4.20 4.28 6.04
C GLN A 122 2.96 3.84 5.26
N GLN A 123 2.97 3.97 3.93
CA GLN A 123 1.87 3.51 3.08
C GLN A 123 1.58 2.01 3.24
N TYR A 124 2.63 1.19 3.25
CA TYR A 124 2.53 -0.26 3.47
C TYR A 124 1.94 -0.59 4.86
N THR A 125 2.42 0.10 5.89
CA THR A 125 1.99 -0.14 7.28
C THR A 125 0.54 0.30 7.49
N ASP A 126 0.13 1.41 6.87
CA ASP A 126 -1.24 1.91 6.97
C ASP A 126 -2.22 0.96 6.26
N LEU A 127 -1.85 0.42 5.10
CA LEU A 127 -2.66 -0.57 4.41
C LEU A 127 -2.78 -1.87 5.21
N LEU A 128 -1.69 -2.37 5.80
CA LEU A 128 -1.74 -3.54 6.70
C LEU A 128 -2.61 -3.30 7.94
N ARG A 129 -2.51 -2.12 8.54
CA ARG A 129 -3.35 -1.75 9.69
C ARG A 129 -4.82 -1.70 9.30
N GLU A 130 -5.13 -1.18 8.11
CA GLU A 130 -6.49 -1.14 7.59
C GLU A 130 -7.04 -2.55 7.34
N ILE A 131 -6.27 -3.44 6.69
CA ILE A 131 -6.67 -4.84 6.50
C ILE A 131 -6.95 -5.51 7.85
N ALA A 132 -6.04 -5.34 8.82
CA ALA A 132 -6.18 -5.94 10.14
C ALA A 132 -7.43 -5.44 10.88
N LYS A 133 -7.72 -4.14 10.80
CA LYS A 133 -8.95 -3.53 11.35
C LYS A 133 -10.19 -4.24 10.81
N TRP A 134 -10.31 -4.38 9.49
CA TRP A 134 -11.51 -4.93 8.87
C TRP A 134 -11.67 -6.44 9.11
N TYR A 135 -10.58 -7.21 9.22
CA TYR A 135 -10.69 -8.61 9.69
C TYR A 135 -11.15 -8.72 11.14
N LEU A 136 -10.71 -7.83 12.03
CA LEU A 136 -11.18 -7.82 13.42
C LEU A 136 -12.66 -7.45 13.50
N GLU A 137 -13.13 -6.49 12.71
CA GLU A 137 -14.54 -6.14 12.64
C GLU A 137 -15.38 -7.30 12.06
N ALA A 138 -14.91 -7.94 10.99
CA ALA A 138 -15.55 -9.14 10.44
C ALA A 138 -15.66 -10.27 11.49
N TYR A 139 -14.61 -10.49 12.28
CA TYR A 139 -14.64 -11.47 13.37
C TYR A 139 -15.71 -11.13 14.42
N CYS A 140 -15.83 -9.85 14.81
CA CYS A 140 -16.85 -9.40 15.76
C CYS A 140 -18.29 -9.66 15.28
N ILE A 141 -18.52 -9.70 13.96
CA ILE A 141 -19.84 -9.94 13.34
C ILE A 141 -20.10 -11.46 13.13
N GLY A 142 -19.10 -12.32 13.36
CA GLY A 142 -19.23 -13.78 13.30
C GLY A 142 -18.54 -14.45 12.11
N HIS A 143 -17.63 -13.76 11.42
CA HIS A 143 -16.77 -14.42 10.42
C HIS A 143 -15.64 -15.18 11.10
N ASP A 144 -15.90 -16.45 11.43
CA ASP A 144 -14.96 -17.32 12.17
C ASP A 144 -13.59 -17.51 11.48
N ASN A 145 -13.55 -17.38 10.16
CA ASN A 145 -12.32 -17.48 9.36
C ASN A 145 -11.47 -16.19 9.36
N ALA A 146 -12.00 -15.05 9.81
CA ALA A 146 -11.29 -13.78 9.76
C ALA A 146 -10.01 -13.76 10.62
N LEU A 147 -10.00 -14.44 11.77
CA LEU A 147 -8.79 -14.56 12.59
C LEU A 147 -7.72 -15.42 11.94
N SER A 148 -8.11 -16.48 11.22
CA SER A 148 -7.14 -17.30 10.46
C SER A 148 -6.49 -16.47 9.37
N LEU A 149 -7.28 -15.72 8.61
CA LEU A 149 -6.78 -14.85 7.54
C LEU A 149 -5.91 -13.71 8.09
N LEU A 150 -6.25 -13.18 9.26
CA LEU A 150 -5.40 -12.20 9.95
C LEU A 150 -4.06 -12.80 10.37
N ALA A 151 -4.06 -14.03 10.90
CA ALA A 151 -2.84 -14.74 11.25
C ALA A 151 -1.98 -14.98 10.00
N ASP A 152 -2.58 -15.47 8.90
CA ASP A 152 -1.91 -15.68 7.62
C ASP A 152 -1.30 -14.37 7.07
N LEU A 153 -2.03 -13.24 7.19
CA LEU A 153 -1.53 -11.92 6.81
C LEU A 153 -0.27 -11.56 7.61
N THR A 154 -0.27 -11.78 8.94
CA THR A 154 0.90 -11.47 9.77
C THR A 154 2.10 -12.36 9.48
N GLU A 155 1.87 -13.65 9.19
CA GLU A 155 2.92 -14.59 8.83
C GLU A 155 3.52 -14.27 7.46
N GLN A 156 2.67 -13.99 6.47
CA GLN A 156 3.09 -13.68 5.10
C GLN A 156 3.85 -12.35 5.00
N TRP A 157 3.39 -11.33 5.72
CA TRP A 157 3.84 -9.95 5.50
C TRP A 157 4.74 -9.40 6.60
N GLY A 158 4.82 -10.05 7.76
CA GLY A 158 5.75 -9.71 8.85
C GLY A 158 7.22 -9.69 8.42
N PRO A 159 7.74 -10.75 7.76
CA PRO A 159 9.12 -10.77 7.25
C PRO A 159 9.39 -9.68 6.21
N SER A 160 8.38 -9.35 5.39
CA SER A 160 8.50 -8.35 4.32
C SER A 160 8.55 -6.92 4.89
N TYR A 161 7.78 -6.66 5.95
CA TYR A 161 7.90 -5.43 6.75
C TYR A 161 9.29 -5.27 7.35
N ASP A 162 9.81 -6.31 8.01
CA ASP A 162 11.13 -6.27 8.63
C ASP A 162 12.25 -6.02 7.60
N LEU A 163 12.13 -6.61 6.40
CA LEU A 163 13.09 -6.39 5.31
C LEU A 163 13.01 -4.97 4.74
N LEU A 164 11.80 -4.43 4.55
CA LEU A 164 11.61 -3.05 4.09
C LEU A 164 12.14 -2.05 5.10
N ARG A 165 11.82 -2.25 6.38
CA ARG A 165 12.33 -1.45 7.51
C ARG A 165 13.86 -1.45 7.54
N ARG A 166 14.50 -2.63 7.50
CA ARG A 166 15.98 -2.75 7.49
C ARG A 166 16.60 -2.06 6.27
N ARG A 167 15.96 -2.13 5.09
CA ARG A 167 16.45 -1.43 3.89
C ARG A 167 16.37 0.08 4.02
N LEU A 168 15.33 0.61 4.67
CA LEU A 168 15.18 2.04 4.92
C LEU A 168 16.13 2.52 6.01
N GLU A 169 16.25 1.80 7.12
CA GLU A 169 17.26 2.06 8.16
C GLU A 169 18.70 2.01 7.59
N ALA A 170 18.98 1.09 6.66
CA ALA A 170 20.25 1.04 5.93
C ALA A 170 20.47 2.23 4.97
N LYS A 171 19.39 2.74 4.33
CA LYS A 171 19.46 3.96 3.52
C LYS A 171 19.67 5.20 4.37
N GLU A 172 19.02 5.31 5.52
CA GLU A 172 19.20 6.42 6.46
C GLU A 172 20.60 6.43 7.09
N THR A 173 21.12 5.27 7.47
CA THR A 173 22.51 5.15 7.96
C THR A 173 23.55 5.39 6.88
N SER A 174 23.26 5.08 5.60
CA SER A 174 24.08 5.49 4.45
C SER A 174 24.00 6.99 4.14
N ALA A 175 22.87 7.64 4.46
CA ALA A 175 22.67 9.08 4.27
C ALA A 175 23.28 9.95 5.38
N HIS A 176 23.61 9.36 6.53
CA HIS A 176 24.20 10.06 7.68
C HIS A 176 25.72 9.86 7.80
N ILE A 177 26.43 10.13 6.70
CA ILE A 177 27.80 10.66 6.85
C ILE A 177 27.63 12.16 7.05
N PRO A 178 28.02 12.72 8.22
CA PRO A 178 27.87 14.14 8.51
C PRO A 178 28.34 14.99 7.33
N ALA A 179 27.54 15.98 6.91
CA ALA A 179 27.83 16.81 5.74
C ALA A 179 29.23 17.47 5.78
N TYR A 180 29.79 17.68 6.98
CA TYR A 180 31.16 18.18 7.15
C TYR A 180 32.23 17.20 6.66
N ILE A 181 32.01 15.89 6.78
CA ILE A 181 32.94 14.84 6.35
C ILE A 181 32.92 14.71 4.81
N CYS A 182 31.75 14.79 4.19
CA CYS A 182 31.61 14.73 2.73
C CYS A 182 32.29 15.91 2.01
N GLY A 183 32.25 17.11 2.61
CA GLY A 183 32.88 18.31 2.06
C GLY A 183 34.39 18.19 1.87
N GLU A 184 35.10 17.57 2.82
CA GLU A 184 36.54 17.35 2.73
C GLU A 184 36.92 16.38 1.60
N TYR A 185 36.14 15.31 1.42
CA TYR A 185 36.38 14.32 0.36
C TYR A 185 36.08 14.88 -1.05
N ILE A 186 35.03 15.69 -1.20
CA ILE A 186 34.72 16.37 -2.47
C ILE A 186 35.80 17.38 -2.83
N SER A 187 36.27 18.16 -1.85
CA SER A 187 37.33 19.16 -2.06
C SER A 187 38.65 18.50 -2.49
N SER A 188 38.88 17.27 -2.03
CA SER A 188 40.03 16.44 -2.39
C SER A 188 39.89 15.71 -3.75
N ALA A 189 38.73 15.78 -4.41
CA ALA A 189 38.45 15.01 -5.64
C ALA A 189 39.37 15.41 -6.80
N SER A 190 39.64 16.70 -6.98
CA SER A 190 40.49 17.20 -8.05
C SER A 190 41.94 16.73 -7.88
N GLU A 191 42.47 16.79 -6.67
CA GLU A 191 43.81 16.29 -6.33
C GLU A 191 43.90 14.76 -6.47
N PHE A 192 42.83 14.04 -6.13
CA PHE A 192 42.71 12.59 -6.35
C PHE A 192 42.78 12.23 -7.84
N LEU A 193 42.09 12.99 -8.72
CA LEU A 193 42.13 12.77 -10.17
C LEU A 193 43.48 13.11 -10.80
N LEU A 194 44.18 14.10 -10.25
CA LEU A 194 45.52 14.48 -10.69
C LEU A 194 46.60 13.52 -10.16
N GLY A 195 46.26 12.63 -9.22
CA GLY A 195 47.19 11.72 -8.57
C GLY A 195 48.15 12.44 -7.62
N SER A 196 47.78 13.62 -7.13
CA SER A 196 48.57 14.42 -6.18
C SER A 196 48.18 14.16 -4.72
N LEU A 197 47.13 13.38 -4.47
CA LEU A 197 46.72 13.00 -3.12
C LEU A 197 47.67 11.95 -2.51
N PRO A 198 48.07 12.06 -1.24
CA PRO A 198 48.76 10.99 -0.53
C PRO A 198 47.94 9.69 -0.55
N GLU A 199 48.61 8.54 -0.68
CA GLU A 199 47.95 7.23 -0.87
C GLU A 199 46.92 6.92 0.24
N GLN A 200 47.23 7.25 1.49
CA GLN A 200 46.30 7.07 2.62
C GLN A 200 45.00 7.88 2.46
N ARG A 201 45.10 9.12 1.97
CA ARG A 201 43.91 9.94 1.69
C ARG A 201 43.18 9.45 0.44
N ALA A 202 43.91 8.95 -0.56
CA ALA A 202 43.33 8.44 -1.78
C ALA A 202 42.46 7.19 -1.48
N GLU A 203 42.93 6.32 -0.59
CA GLU A 203 42.15 5.16 -0.14
C GLU A 203 40.92 5.58 0.67
N ALA A 204 41.04 6.57 1.56
CA ALA A 204 39.90 7.10 2.30
C ALA A 204 38.81 7.67 1.38
N VAL A 205 39.20 8.40 0.32
CA VAL A 205 38.27 8.88 -0.72
C VAL A 205 37.59 7.69 -1.43
N ARG A 206 38.34 6.63 -1.78
CA ARG A 206 37.77 5.44 -2.43
C ARG A 206 36.74 4.74 -1.55
N GLU A 207 37.08 4.48 -0.28
CA GLU A 207 36.17 3.84 0.68
C GLU A 207 34.91 4.68 0.92
N HIS A 208 35.05 6.00 1.00
CA HIS A 208 33.91 6.90 1.13
C HIS A 208 33.01 6.88 -0.12
N LEU A 209 33.60 6.92 -1.33
CA LEU A 209 32.83 6.85 -2.58
C LEU A 209 32.13 5.50 -2.78
N LYS A 210 32.58 4.41 -2.15
CA LYS A 210 31.83 3.13 -2.13
C LYS A 210 30.53 3.23 -1.34
N THR A 211 30.47 4.11 -0.34
CA THR A 211 29.37 4.15 0.65
C THR A 211 28.46 5.39 0.49
N CYS A 212 28.95 6.46 -0.14
CA CYS A 212 28.23 7.74 -0.22
C CYS A 212 27.79 8.10 -1.64
N ARG A 213 26.51 7.86 -1.96
CA ARG A 213 25.94 8.07 -3.31
C ARG A 213 25.92 9.54 -3.75
N SER A 214 25.72 10.48 -2.82
CA SER A 214 25.78 11.92 -3.11
C SER A 214 27.18 12.35 -3.52
N CYS A 215 28.21 11.87 -2.83
CA CYS A 215 29.61 12.14 -3.18
C CYS A 215 30.01 11.52 -4.52
N VAL A 216 29.50 10.34 -4.87
CA VAL A 216 29.76 9.79 -6.21
C VAL A 216 29.16 10.64 -7.32
N LYS A 217 27.93 11.14 -7.16
CA LYS A 217 27.31 12.03 -8.16
C LYS A 217 28.18 13.28 -8.36
N SER A 218 28.57 13.94 -7.29
CA SER A 218 29.41 15.15 -7.35
C SER A 218 30.81 14.85 -7.89
N PHE A 219 31.42 13.73 -7.50
CA PHE A 219 32.71 13.28 -8.03
C PHE A 219 32.64 13.04 -9.55
N ASN A 220 31.59 12.39 -10.03
CA ASN A 220 31.37 12.17 -11.46
C ASN A 220 31.21 13.49 -12.22
N SER A 221 30.51 14.48 -11.65
CA SER A 221 30.42 15.83 -12.23
C SER A 221 31.78 16.51 -12.33
N ILE A 222 32.65 16.34 -11.32
CA ILE A 222 34.02 16.87 -11.34
C ILE A 222 34.87 16.17 -12.40
N VAL A 223 34.76 14.84 -12.54
CA VAL A 223 35.46 14.07 -13.59
C VAL A 223 35.01 14.52 -14.98
N ALA A 224 33.70 14.73 -15.16
CA ALA A 224 33.12 15.16 -16.42
C ALA A 224 33.54 16.58 -16.82
N SER A 225 33.85 17.45 -15.85
CA SER A 225 34.35 18.81 -16.11
C SER A 225 35.86 18.88 -16.37
N GLN A 226 36.63 17.81 -16.08
CA GLN A 226 38.07 17.78 -16.38
C GLN A 226 38.36 17.68 -17.89
N PRO A 227 39.47 18.27 -18.36
CA PRO A 227 39.90 18.17 -19.76
C PRO A 227 40.28 16.73 -20.12
N ALA A 228 40.12 16.37 -21.41
CA ALA A 228 40.33 15.03 -21.96
C ALA A 228 41.60 14.28 -21.46
N PRO A 229 42.80 14.89 -21.39
CA PRO A 229 43.98 14.19 -20.88
C PRO A 229 43.86 13.75 -19.41
N ILE A 230 43.21 14.55 -18.56
CA ILE A 230 42.96 14.19 -17.14
C ILE A 230 41.88 13.11 -17.06
N ARG A 231 40.82 13.21 -17.86
CA ARG A 231 39.76 12.20 -17.93
C ARG A 231 40.29 10.83 -18.38
N ASN A 232 41.16 10.81 -19.38
CA ASN A 232 41.80 9.59 -19.88
C ASN A 232 42.75 8.99 -18.85
N ARG A 233 43.48 9.82 -18.10
CA ARG A 233 44.36 9.38 -17.00
C ARG A 233 43.57 8.82 -15.81
N ALA A 234 42.45 9.44 -15.46
CA ALA A 234 41.54 8.91 -14.45
C ALA A 234 40.97 7.55 -14.89
N ALA A 235 40.63 7.39 -16.18
CA ALA A 235 40.15 6.13 -16.74
C ALA A 235 41.22 5.02 -16.75
N THR A 236 42.51 5.33 -16.89
CA THR A 236 43.59 4.34 -16.78
C THR A 236 43.98 4.02 -15.34
N ASN A 237 44.15 5.02 -14.48
CA ASN A 237 44.59 4.82 -13.10
C ASN A 237 43.49 4.24 -12.19
N ASN A 238 42.22 4.55 -12.47
CA ASN A 238 41.08 4.06 -11.71
C ASN A 238 40.19 3.13 -12.54
N ARG A 239 40.71 2.50 -13.59
CA ARG A 239 39.92 1.67 -14.50
C ARG A 239 39.10 0.63 -13.75
N THR A 240 39.69 -0.05 -12.78
CA THR A 240 39.04 -1.05 -11.93
C THR A 240 38.00 -0.43 -10.98
N PHE A 241 38.26 0.75 -10.44
CA PHE A 241 37.41 1.43 -9.46
C PHE A 241 36.20 2.14 -10.10
N VAL A 242 36.42 2.86 -11.21
CA VAL A 242 35.35 3.52 -11.99
C VAL A 242 34.45 2.48 -12.65
N LEU A 243 35.02 1.39 -13.18
CA LEU A 243 34.22 0.25 -13.66
C LEU A 243 33.42 -0.34 -12.51
N HIS A 244 34.02 -0.65 -11.35
CA HIS A 244 33.26 -1.19 -10.20
C HIS A 244 32.12 -0.29 -9.72
N LEU A 245 32.33 1.03 -9.68
CA LEU A 245 31.29 2.00 -9.30
C LEU A 245 30.18 2.08 -10.36
N TYR A 246 30.52 2.03 -11.65
CA TYR A 246 29.51 1.97 -12.72
C TYR A 246 28.72 0.66 -12.68
N THR A 247 29.37 -0.49 -12.48
CA THR A 247 28.68 -1.78 -12.40
C THR A 247 27.83 -1.91 -11.13
N SER A 248 28.23 -1.33 -10.00
CA SER A 248 27.40 -1.37 -8.77
C SER A 248 26.20 -0.43 -8.81
N MET A 249 26.27 0.67 -9.56
CA MET A 249 25.15 1.61 -9.70
C MET A 249 24.19 1.29 -10.84
N PHE A 250 24.65 0.61 -11.89
CA PHE A 250 23.86 0.35 -13.11
C PHE A 250 23.75 -1.14 -13.50
N GLY A 251 24.34 -2.06 -12.74
CA GLY A 251 24.39 -3.50 -13.02
C GLY A 251 23.10 -4.29 -12.83
N GLY A 252 21.93 -3.67 -13.05
CA GLY A 252 20.64 -4.35 -13.11
C GLY A 252 20.10 -4.56 -14.53
N LEU A 253 20.73 -3.97 -15.54
CA LEU A 253 20.30 -4.11 -16.94
C LEU A 253 21.28 -5.01 -17.69
N THR A 254 20.96 -6.30 -17.76
CA THR A 254 21.57 -7.19 -18.75
C THR A 254 20.98 -6.85 -20.12
N MET A 255 21.83 -6.44 -21.06
CA MET A 255 21.46 -6.38 -22.47
C MET A 255 21.29 -7.82 -22.99
N PRO A 256 20.22 -8.16 -23.72
CA PRO A 256 20.15 -9.43 -24.41
C PRO A 256 21.16 -9.42 -25.57
N GLY A 257 21.90 -10.53 -25.69
CA GLY A 257 22.78 -10.82 -26.81
C GLY A 257 22.03 -11.21 -28.07
#